data_AF-A0A936HH55-F1
#
_entry.id   AF-A0A936HH55-F1
#
_cell.length_a   1.000
_cell.length_b   1.000
_cell.length_c   1.000
_cell.angle_alpha   90.00
_cell.angle_beta   90.00
_cell.angle_gamma   90.00
#
_symmetry.space_group_name_H-M   'P 1'
#
loop_
_entity.id
_entity.type
_entity.pdbx_description
1 polymer ?
#
loop_
_entity_poly.entity_id
_entity_poly.type
_entity_poly.pdbx_seq_one_letter_code
_entity_poly.pdbx_strand_id
1 'polypeptide(L)' 'MDVVGLFAAVVFALSWLAFSRTPEHERVVRLFLGAMMGMAALIGLFGLLLRLTS' A
#
# COMPACT_ATOMS: atom_id res chain seq x y z
N MET A 1 1.94 -15.79 -8.65
CA MET A 1 1.40 -14.74 -7.76
C MET A 1 0.39 -13.95 -8.57
N ASP A 2 -0.72 -13.55 -7.96
CA ASP A 2 -1.71 -12.71 -8.64
C ASP A 2 -1.08 -11.35 -8.97
N VAL A 3 -1.20 -10.89 -10.22
CA VAL A 3 -0.57 -9.64 -10.71
C VAL A 3 -1.02 -8.45 -9.86
N VAL A 4 -2.27 -8.49 -9.41
CA VAL A 4 -2.87 -7.49 -8.52
C VAL A 4 -2.20 -7.47 -7.14
N GLY A 5 -1.90 -8.65 -6.58
CA GLY A 5 -1.23 -8.76 -5.29
C GLY A 5 0.24 -8.29 -5.35
N LEU A 6 0.95 -8.62 -6.44
CA LEU A 6 2.31 -8.12 -6.67
C LEU A 6 2.30 -6.59 -6.83
N PHE A 7 1.36 -6.05 -7.60
CA PHE A 7 1.19 -4.62 -7.77
C PHE A 7 0.92 -3.92 -6.44
N ALA A 8 -0.02 -4.44 -5.63
CA ALA A 8 -0.29 -3.92 -4.30
C ALA A 8 0.94 -3.93 -3.39
N ALA A 9 1.72 -5.01 -3.40
CA ALA A 9 2.97 -5.11 -2.63
C ALA A 9 4.01 -4.07 -3.06
N VAL A 10 4.17 -3.85 -4.38
CA VAL A 10 5.09 -2.83 -4.92
C VAL A 10 4.64 -1.42 -4.54
N VAL A 11 3.35 -1.10 -4.71
CA VAL A 11 2.78 0.21 -4.35
C VAL A 11 2.95 0.47 -2.86
N PHE A 12 2.72 -0.54 -2.02
CA PHE A 12 2.92 -0.45 -0.58
C PHE A 12 4.39 -0.16 -0.25
N ALA A 13 5.32 -0.94 -0.81
CA ALA A 13 6.75 -0.79 -0.54
C ALA A 13 7.30 0.57 -0.97
N LEU A 14 6.90 1.05 -2.16
CA LEU A 14 7.29 2.37 -2.65
C LEU A 14 6.69 3.50 -1.81
N SER A 15 5.42 3.37 -1.42
CA SER A 15 4.75 4.37 -0.57
C SER A 15 5.38 4.42 0.83
N TRP A 16 5.75 3.27 1.40
CA TRP A 16 6.48 3.19 2.65
C TRP A 16 7.87 3.82 2.57
N LEU A 17 8.62 3.51 1.51
CA LEU A 17 9.95 4.08 1.29
C LEU A 17 9.86 5.60 1.19
N ALA A 18 8.92 6.12 0.38
CA ALA A 18 8.66 7.55 0.28
C ALA A 18 8.26 8.15 1.64
N PHE A 19 7.33 7.52 2.36
CA PHE A 19 6.84 8.01 3.65
C PHE A 19 7.95 8.12 4.69
N SER A 20 8.86 7.14 4.72
CA SER A 20 10.01 7.12 5.63
C SER A 20 11.04 8.22 5.34
N ARG A 21 11.02 8.77 4.12
CA ARG A 21 11.92 9.85 3.68
C ARG A 21 11.27 11.22 3.70
N THR A 22 9.94 11.30 3.82
CA THR A 22 9.21 12.56 3.84
C THR A 22 9.39 13.26 5.21
N PRO A 23 9.83 14.53 5.24
CA PRO A 23 9.95 15.32 6.46
C PRO A 23 8.62 15.47 7.22
N GLU A 24 8.68 15.59 8.55
CA GLU A 24 7.47 15.66 9.38
C GLU A 24 6.60 16.90 9.16
N HIS A 25 7.19 17.99 8.67
CA HIS A 25 6.46 19.23 8.39
C HIS A 25 5.59 19.12 7.13
N GLU A 26 5.86 18.16 6.24
CA GLU A 26 5.05 17.88 5.04
C GLU A 26 3.86 16.95 5.36
N ARG A 27 2.99 17.41 6.27
CA ARG A 27 1.87 16.60 6.78
C ARG A 27 0.96 16.05 5.68
N VAL A 28 0.69 16.85 4.65
CA VAL A 28 -0.19 16.46 3.52
C VAL A 28 0.41 15.27 2.75
N VAL A 29 1.72 15.32 2.47
CA VAL A 29 2.43 14.26 1.73
C VAL A 29 2.47 12.97 2.55
N ARG A 30 2.77 13.06 3.85
CA ARG A 30 2.71 11.90 4.75
C ARG A 30 1.32 11.27 4.81
N LEU A 31 0.27 12.09 4.88
CA LEU A 31 -1.10 11.62 4.96
C LEU A 31 -1.53 10.93 3.65
N PHE A 32 -1.13 11.48 2.51
CA PHE A 32 -1.32 10.86 1.19
C PHE A 32 -0.61 9.51 1.07
N LEU A 33 0.68 9.45 1.43
CA LEU A 33 1.46 8.21 1.35
C LEU A 33 0.94 7.15 2.33
N GLY A 34 0.52 7.56 3.53
CA GLY A 34 -0.15 6.67 4.48
C GLY A 34 -1.46 6.11 3.94
N ALA A 35 -2.28 6.94 3.28
CA ALA A 35 -3.52 6.48 2.63
C ALA A 35 -3.22 5.50 1.48
N MET A 36 -2.20 5.77 0.66
CA MET A 36 -1.75 4.88 -0.42
C MET A 36 -1.30 3.51 0.11
N MET A 37 -0.54 3.48 1.20
CA MET A 37 -0.18 2.23 1.86
C MET A 37 -1.41 1.49 2.40
N GLY A 38 -2.33 2.19 3.06
CA GLY A 38 -3.56 1.59 3.59
C GLY A 38 -4.40 0.95 2.47
N MET A 39 -4.60 1.67 1.37
CA MET A 39 -5.32 1.15 0.20
C MET A 39 -4.62 -0.07 -0.41
N ALA A 40 -3.29 -0.03 -0.57
CA ALA A 40 -2.53 -1.17 -1.08
C ALA A 40 -2.64 -2.41 -0.17
N ALA A 41 -2.59 -2.22 1.15
CA ALA A 41 -2.78 -3.31 2.11
C ALA A 41 -4.19 -3.91 2.03
N LEU A 42 -5.23 -3.07 1.91
CA LEU A 42 -6.61 -3.54 1.74
C LEU A 42 -6.78 -4.34 0.45
N ILE A 43 -6.23 -3.86 -0.68
CA ILE A 43 -6.30 -4.58 -1.96
C ILE A 43 -5.61 -5.95 -1.84
N GLY A 44 -4.43 -6.00 -1.21
CA GLY A 44 -3.73 -7.26 -0.96
C GLY A 44 -4.54 -8.22 -0.08
N LEU A 45 -5.18 -7.70 0.97
CA LEU A 45 -6.02 -8.47 1.88
C LEU A 45 -7.28 -9.01 1.17
N PHE A 46 -7.97 -8.19 0.38
CA PHE A 46 -9.13 -8.63 -0.40
C PHE A 46 -8.74 -9.69 -1.44
N GLY A 47 -7.62 -9.51 -2.15
CA GLY A 47 -7.12 -10.52 -3.08
C GLY A 47 -6.81 -11.85 -2.39
N LEU A 48 -6.24 -11.81 -1.18
CA LEU A 48 -5.99 -13.01 -0.39
C LEU A 48 -7.31 -13.67 0.06
N LEU A 49 -8.26 -12.89 0.57
CA LEU A 49 -9.56 -13.38 1.02
C LEU A 49 -10.32 -14.07 -0.11
N LEU A 50 -10.42 -13.43 -1.28
CA LEU A 50 -11.08 -14.00 -2.46
C LEU A 50 -10.47 -15.35 -2.85
N ARG A 51 -9.14 -15.47 -2.74
CA ARG A 51 -8.41 -16.70 -3.05
C ARG A 51 -8.60 -17.80 -2.01
N LEU A 52 -8.89 -17.46 -0.76
CA LEU A 52 -9.20 -18.43 0.29
C LEU A 52 -10.65 -18.92 0.22
N THR A 53 -11.55 -18.13 -0.36
CA THR A 53 -12.98 -18.45 -0.49
C THR A 53 -13.37 -19.10 -1.82
N SER A 54 -12.48 -19.09 -2.83
CA SER A 54 -12.70 -19.68 -4.16
C SER A 54 -11.94 -20.97 -4.33
#